data_AF-A0A176VDV4-F1
#
_entry.id   AF-A0A176VDV4-F1
#
_cell.length_a   1.000
_cell.length_b   1.000
_cell.length_c   1.000
_cell.angle_alpha   90.00
_cell.angle_beta   90.00
_cell.angle_gamma   90.00
#
_symmetry.space_group_name_H-M   'P 1'
#
loop_
_entity.id
_entity.type
_entity.pdbx_description
1 polymer ?
#
loop_
_entity_poly.entity_id
_entity_poly.type
_entity_poly.pdbx_seq_one_letter_code
_entity_poly.pdbx_strand_id
1 'polypeptide(L)'
;MVLAELGGRISRALQQMSNATVIDEDVLKECLNEISRALFSADVQFKMVQNMQANIKKIVNLEELAAGHNKRRIIQEAVFNELCAMLDPGKPAFTPKKGKPNVIMFVGLQGSGKTTTCTKYAYHYQKKGWKPALVCADTFRAGAFDQLKQNATKAKIPFYGSYTETDPVKIAQEGVDTFKKENCDLIIVDTSGRHKQEAALFEEMRQVAEVTQPDLVIFVMDSSIGQAAFDQAQAFKQSAAVGAVIITKMDGHAKGGGALSAVAATKSPVIFIGTGEHMDEFEVFETKPFVSRLLGRGDWSGFVDKIHEVVPMDQQPELLQKLTEGNFTLRIMYEQFQNIQNMGPLSQVMSMIPGFSSELMPQGREKESQAKIKKFMTMMDSMTDKELDSTNPKLITETSRINRVARGSGRSIMEVKEMLEEFKRLAKIWSKMKGLKIPKKGDMSAMSRNMNAQHMSKVLPPQMLKQIGGVGGLQALMKQMNSKEFAGMFGGDKP
;
A
#
# COMPACT_ATOMS: atom_id res chain seq x y z
N MET A 1 7.47 -9.86 7.49
CA MET A 1 6.16 -10.10 6.83
C MET A 1 6.32 -11.23 5.83
N VAL A 2 5.41 -12.20 5.75
CA VAL A 2 5.62 -13.41 4.94
C VAL A 2 5.44 -13.17 3.43
N LEU A 3 4.71 -12.12 3.03
CA LEU A 3 4.79 -11.59 1.65
C LEU A 3 6.23 -11.22 1.26
N ALA A 4 7.03 -10.71 2.20
CA ALA A 4 8.44 -10.43 1.94
C ALA A 4 9.29 -11.71 1.83
N GLU A 5 8.87 -12.81 2.46
CA GLU A 5 9.57 -14.10 2.33
C GLU A 5 9.21 -14.80 1.02
N LEU A 6 7.92 -14.91 0.67
CA LEU A 6 7.46 -15.41 -0.63
C LEU A 6 8.08 -14.58 -1.75
N GLY A 7 7.95 -13.26 -1.62
CA GLY A 7 8.55 -12.30 -2.52
C GLY A 7 10.05 -12.48 -2.65
N GLY A 8 10.77 -12.51 -1.54
CA GLY A 8 12.22 -12.69 -1.51
C GLY A 8 12.69 -14.03 -2.09
N ARG A 9 11.89 -15.11 -1.99
CA ARG A 9 12.20 -16.38 -2.67
C ARG A 9 12.02 -16.27 -4.19
N ILE A 10 10.92 -15.66 -4.64
CA ILE A 10 10.66 -15.46 -6.07
C ILE A 10 11.70 -14.49 -6.68
N SER A 11 12.01 -13.39 -6.00
CA SER A 11 13.03 -12.43 -6.42
C SER A 11 14.41 -13.08 -6.48
N ARG A 12 14.77 -13.96 -5.53
CA ARG A 12 16.02 -14.72 -5.58
C ARG A 12 16.08 -15.67 -6.76
N ALA A 13 15.01 -16.42 -7.03
CA ALA A 13 14.94 -17.31 -8.20
C ALA A 13 15.12 -16.52 -9.52
N LEU A 14 14.48 -15.35 -9.62
CA LEU A 14 14.64 -14.47 -10.79
C LEU A 14 16.03 -13.85 -10.88
N GLN A 15 16.67 -13.52 -9.75
CA GLN A 15 18.04 -13.00 -9.71
C GLN A 15 19.06 -14.08 -10.09
N GLN A 16 18.94 -15.30 -9.59
CA GLN A 16 19.81 -16.42 -9.95
C GLN A 16 19.75 -16.70 -11.46
N MET A 17 18.54 -16.78 -12.02
CA MET A 17 18.34 -16.89 -13.46
C MET A 17 18.95 -15.70 -14.22
N SER A 18 18.83 -14.48 -13.67
CA SER A 18 19.41 -13.28 -14.30
C SER A 18 20.94 -13.28 -14.29
N ASN A 19 21.56 -13.89 -13.28
CA ASN A 19 23.01 -14.00 -13.15
C ASN A 19 23.61 -15.14 -14.00
N ALA A 20 22.79 -16.05 -14.52
CA ALA A 20 23.25 -17.09 -15.43
C ALA A 20 23.84 -16.47 -16.71
N THR A 21 24.99 -17.02 -17.14
CA THR A 21 25.73 -16.54 -18.33
C THR A 21 24.93 -16.81 -19.61
N VAL A 22 24.32 -17.99 -19.70
CA VAL A 22 23.43 -18.42 -20.78
C VAL A 22 22.10 -18.82 -20.16
N ILE A 23 21.00 -18.43 -20.80
CA ILE A 23 19.65 -18.79 -20.38
C ILE A 23 19.14 -19.83 -21.36
N ASP A 24 19.23 -21.09 -20.93
CA ASP A 24 18.71 -22.26 -21.63
C ASP A 24 17.41 -22.77 -20.97
N GLU A 25 16.86 -23.85 -21.50
CA GLU A 25 15.64 -24.47 -20.97
C GLU A 25 15.81 -24.99 -19.53
N ASP A 26 17.01 -25.48 -19.19
CA ASP A 26 17.30 -26.04 -17.87
C ASP A 26 17.31 -24.95 -16.80
N VAL A 27 17.95 -23.81 -17.07
CA VAL A 27 17.95 -22.63 -16.19
C VAL A 27 16.53 -22.08 -16.01
N LEU A 28 15.73 -22.02 -17.08
CA LEU A 28 14.32 -21.60 -16.99
C LEU A 28 13.51 -22.58 -16.13
N LYS A 29 13.69 -23.88 -16.33
CA LYS A 29 12.99 -24.93 -15.59
C LYS A 29 13.35 -24.91 -14.11
N GLU A 30 14.61 -24.71 -13.77
CA GLU A 30 15.07 -24.58 -12.37
C GLU A 30 14.43 -23.36 -11.71
N CYS A 31 14.47 -22.19 -12.37
CA CYS A 31 13.82 -20.97 -11.90
C CYS A 31 12.33 -21.17 -11.63
N LEU A 32 11.60 -21.76 -12.58
CA LEU A 32 10.17 -22.05 -12.42
C LEU A 32 9.87 -23.04 -11.29
N ASN A 33 10.75 -24.01 -11.06
CA ASN A 33 10.63 -24.96 -9.96
C ASN A 33 10.82 -24.28 -8.60
N GLU A 34 11.79 -23.37 -8.47
CA GLU A 34 11.98 -22.59 -7.25
C GLU A 34 10.79 -21.68 -6.95
N ILE A 35 10.29 -20.96 -7.96
CA ILE A 35 9.08 -20.12 -7.84
C ILE A 35 7.89 -20.98 -7.39
N SER A 36 7.75 -22.18 -7.95
CA SER A 36 6.65 -23.09 -7.62
C SER A 36 6.76 -23.63 -6.21
N ARG A 37 7.96 -24.00 -5.75
CA ARG A 37 8.22 -24.37 -4.35
C ARG A 37 7.87 -23.22 -3.40
N ALA A 38 8.19 -21.98 -3.77
CA ALA A 38 7.83 -20.80 -2.99
C ALA A 38 6.29 -20.64 -2.90
N LEU A 39 5.57 -20.75 -4.02
CA LEU A 39 4.11 -20.67 -4.07
C LEU A 39 3.44 -21.80 -3.27
N PHE A 40 3.96 -23.03 -3.34
CA PHE A 40 3.46 -24.14 -2.51
C PHE A 40 3.69 -23.90 -1.02
N SER A 41 4.87 -23.39 -0.64
CA SER A 41 5.14 -23.03 0.76
C SER A 41 4.23 -21.92 1.28
N ALA A 42 3.74 -21.07 0.37
CA ALA A 42 2.77 -20.01 0.63
C ALA A 42 1.30 -20.46 0.59
N ASP A 43 1.06 -21.77 0.48
CA ASP A 43 -0.26 -22.37 0.45
C ASP A 43 -1.14 -22.06 -0.78
N VAL A 44 -0.49 -21.87 -1.94
CA VAL A 44 -1.18 -21.76 -3.25
C VAL A 44 -1.55 -23.14 -3.78
N GLN A 45 -2.73 -23.26 -4.40
CA GLN A 45 -3.24 -24.54 -4.92
C GLN A 45 -2.37 -25.11 -6.04
N PHE A 46 -2.11 -26.42 -5.98
CA PHE A 46 -1.27 -27.15 -6.94
C PHE A 46 -1.63 -26.89 -8.41
N LYS A 47 -2.93 -26.99 -8.73
CA LYS A 47 -3.46 -26.79 -10.09
C LYS A 47 -3.17 -25.39 -10.64
N MET A 48 -3.21 -24.35 -9.79
CA MET A 48 -2.92 -22.98 -10.21
C MET A 48 -1.45 -22.81 -10.58
N VAL A 49 -0.55 -23.35 -9.75
CA VAL A 49 0.90 -23.27 -9.99
C VAL A 49 1.30 -24.07 -11.24
N GLN A 50 0.69 -25.23 -11.47
CA GLN A 50 0.91 -25.99 -12.70
C GLN A 50 0.47 -25.23 -13.95
N ASN A 51 -0.72 -24.61 -13.92
CA ASN A 51 -1.22 -23.81 -15.03
C ASN A 51 -0.30 -22.60 -15.29
N MET A 52 0.14 -21.92 -14.23
CA MET A 52 1.09 -20.82 -14.29
C MET A 52 2.39 -21.25 -14.99
N GLN A 53 2.99 -22.37 -14.57
CA GLN A 53 4.20 -22.89 -15.21
C GLN A 53 3.98 -23.23 -16.69
N ALA A 54 2.85 -23.88 -17.03
CA ALA A 54 2.55 -24.25 -18.40
C ALA A 54 2.35 -23.02 -19.31
N ASN A 55 1.70 -21.97 -18.80
CA ASN A 55 1.50 -20.72 -19.51
C ASN A 55 2.82 -19.97 -19.72
N ILE A 56 3.67 -19.88 -18.68
CA ILE A 56 4.98 -19.24 -18.81
C ILE A 56 5.85 -19.96 -19.85
N LYS A 57 5.87 -21.30 -19.85
CA LYS A 57 6.61 -22.09 -20.85
C LYS A 57 6.12 -21.86 -22.28
N LYS A 58 4.82 -21.64 -22.48
CA LYS A 58 4.26 -21.31 -23.80
C LYS A 58 4.65 -19.91 -24.26
N ILE A 59 4.71 -18.93 -23.34
CA ILE A 59 5.05 -17.53 -23.64
C ILE A 59 6.54 -17.38 -23.90
N VAL A 60 7.37 -18.07 -23.12
CA VAL A 60 8.84 -18.04 -23.22
C VAL A 60 9.28 -19.15 -24.17
N ASN A 61 8.92 -19.05 -25.46
CA ASN A 61 9.48 -19.93 -26.47
C ASN A 61 10.93 -19.48 -26.79
N LEU A 62 11.92 -20.12 -26.17
CA LEU A 62 13.32 -19.71 -26.21
C LEU A 62 13.95 -19.75 -27.62
N GLU A 63 13.35 -20.52 -28.53
CA GLU A 63 13.77 -20.68 -29.93
C GLU A 63 13.29 -19.52 -30.82
N GLU A 64 12.11 -18.95 -30.53
CA GLU A 64 11.52 -17.82 -31.28
C GLU A 64 12.01 -16.45 -30.79
N LEU A 65 12.59 -16.39 -29.58
CA LEU A 65 13.11 -15.16 -29.01
C LEU A 65 14.38 -14.71 -29.74
N ALA A 66 14.19 -13.85 -30.75
CA ALA A 66 15.23 -13.26 -31.59
C ALA A 66 16.43 -12.73 -30.76
N ALA A 67 17.63 -12.93 -31.31
CA ALA A 67 18.94 -12.72 -30.68
C ALA A 67 19.28 -11.30 -30.19
N GLY A 68 18.32 -10.37 -30.14
CA GLY A 68 18.50 -8.99 -29.67
C GLY A 68 17.63 -8.59 -28.46
N HIS A 69 16.61 -9.38 -28.10
CA HIS A 69 15.81 -9.08 -26.92
C HIS A 69 16.45 -9.64 -25.65
N ASN A 70 16.46 -8.84 -24.58
CA ASN A 70 16.98 -9.26 -23.29
C ASN A 70 16.09 -10.39 -22.72
N LYS A 71 16.41 -11.66 -23.04
CA LYS A 71 15.67 -12.86 -22.65
C LYS A 71 15.30 -12.86 -21.16
N ARG A 72 16.16 -12.30 -20.31
CA ARG A 72 15.93 -12.09 -18.86
C ARG A 72 14.67 -11.27 -18.60
N ARG A 73 14.53 -10.14 -19.28
CA ARG A 73 13.41 -9.21 -19.09
C ARG A 73 12.09 -9.84 -19.49
N ILE A 74 12.08 -10.58 -20.61
CA ILE A 74 10.88 -11.26 -21.11
C ILE A 74 10.40 -12.32 -20.10
N ILE A 75 11.31 -13.13 -19.56
CA ILE A 75 10.94 -14.14 -18.55
C ILE A 75 10.40 -13.46 -17.29
N GLN A 76 11.05 -12.41 -16.81
CA GLN A 76 10.57 -11.70 -15.62
C GLN A 76 9.20 -11.02 -15.86
N GLU A 77 8.96 -10.47 -17.05
CA GLU A 77 7.67 -9.92 -17.44
C GLU A 77 6.60 -11.01 -17.58
N ALA A 78 6.94 -12.18 -18.13
CA ALA A 78 6.04 -13.33 -18.21
C ALA A 78 5.62 -13.82 -16.80
N VAL A 79 6.58 -13.96 -15.88
CA VAL A 79 6.29 -14.32 -14.47
C VAL A 79 5.41 -13.27 -13.80
N PHE A 80 5.73 -11.98 -13.97
CA PHE A 80 4.92 -10.88 -13.44
C PHE A 80 3.47 -10.92 -13.96
N ASN A 81 3.32 -11.06 -15.27
CA ASN A 81 2.02 -11.07 -15.94
C ASN A 81 1.18 -12.28 -15.52
N GLU A 82 1.80 -13.46 -15.40
CA GLU A 82 1.09 -14.66 -14.98
C GLU A 82 0.66 -14.58 -13.50
N LEU A 83 1.50 -14.04 -12.61
CA LEU A 83 1.11 -13.77 -11.22
C LEU A 83 -0.04 -12.76 -11.14
N CYS A 84 -0.04 -11.74 -12.00
CA CYS A 84 -1.18 -10.81 -12.12
C CYS A 84 -2.44 -11.54 -12.63
N ALA A 85 -2.31 -12.39 -13.65
CA ALA A 85 -3.41 -13.15 -14.22
C ALA A 85 -4.03 -14.13 -13.21
N MET A 86 -3.24 -14.69 -12.30
CA MET A 86 -3.75 -15.52 -11.20
C MET A 86 -4.63 -14.74 -10.21
N LEU A 87 -4.40 -13.44 -10.07
CA LEU A 87 -5.15 -12.52 -9.19
C LEU A 87 -6.24 -11.75 -9.92
N ASP A 88 -6.28 -11.78 -11.25
CA ASP A 88 -7.28 -11.11 -12.06
C ASP A 88 -8.44 -12.07 -12.37
N PRO A 89 -9.65 -11.84 -11.83
CA PRO A 89 -10.83 -12.64 -12.15
C PRO A 89 -11.40 -12.35 -13.56
N GLY A 90 -10.87 -11.35 -14.28
CA GLY A 90 -11.40 -10.90 -15.57
C GLY A 90 -12.74 -10.16 -15.46
N LYS A 91 -13.09 -9.69 -14.27
CA LYS A 91 -14.34 -8.98 -13.97
C LYS A 91 -14.05 -7.66 -13.26
N PRO A 92 -14.70 -6.55 -13.67
CA PRO A 92 -14.55 -5.29 -12.96
C PRO A 92 -15.14 -5.40 -11.55
N ALA A 93 -14.53 -4.69 -10.60
CA ALA A 93 -15.07 -4.57 -9.25
C ALA A 93 -16.42 -3.82 -9.27
N PHE A 94 -17.33 -4.24 -8.39
CA PHE A 94 -18.57 -3.50 -8.15
C PHE A 94 -18.26 -2.07 -7.71
N THR A 95 -18.93 -1.11 -8.33
CA THR A 95 -18.79 0.31 -7.99
C THR A 95 -20.11 0.81 -7.42
N PRO A 96 -20.17 1.17 -6.13
CA PRO A 96 -21.38 1.70 -5.53
C PRO A 96 -21.78 3.03 -6.20
N LYS A 97 -23.09 3.32 -6.23
CA LYS A 97 -23.65 4.54 -6.85
C LYS A 97 -24.09 5.53 -5.77
N LYS A 98 -23.47 6.71 -5.74
CA LYS A 98 -23.77 7.74 -4.75
C LYS A 98 -25.21 8.25 -4.89
N GLY A 99 -25.86 8.53 -3.77
CA GLY A 99 -27.26 9.00 -3.74
C GLY A 99 -28.33 7.92 -3.97
N LYS A 100 -27.93 6.65 -4.12
CA LYS A 100 -28.82 5.50 -4.04
C LYS A 100 -28.37 4.61 -2.87
N PRO A 101 -29.29 3.91 -2.18
CA PRO A 101 -28.90 2.96 -1.14
C PRO A 101 -28.18 1.79 -1.80
N ASN A 102 -26.90 1.60 -1.49
CA ASN A 102 -26.12 0.43 -1.89
C ASN A 102 -26.05 -0.52 -0.68
N VAL A 103 -26.63 -1.71 -0.78
CA VAL A 103 -26.64 -2.71 0.30
C VAL A 103 -25.49 -3.68 0.09
N ILE A 104 -24.57 -3.73 1.06
CA ILE A 104 -23.35 -4.53 1.00
C ILE A 104 -23.38 -5.55 2.14
N MET A 105 -23.42 -6.84 1.80
CA MET A 105 -23.45 -7.91 2.79
C MET A 105 -22.07 -8.52 2.97
N PHE A 106 -21.59 -8.56 4.23
CA PHE A 106 -20.28 -9.11 4.58
C PHE A 106 -20.43 -10.52 5.11
N VAL A 107 -19.79 -11.49 4.44
CA VAL A 107 -19.81 -12.90 4.79
C VAL A 107 -18.40 -13.45 4.96
N GLY A 108 -18.28 -14.58 5.64
CA GLY A 108 -16.99 -15.23 5.84
C GLY A 108 -16.86 -15.93 7.18
N LEU A 109 -15.74 -16.63 7.36
CA LEU A 109 -15.53 -17.47 8.54
C LEU A 109 -15.51 -16.71 9.86
N GLN A 110 -15.73 -17.45 10.94
CA GLN A 110 -15.48 -16.95 12.29
C GLN A 110 -14.03 -16.48 12.41
N GLY A 111 -13.84 -15.32 13.05
CA GLY A 111 -12.50 -14.79 13.29
C GLY A 111 -11.78 -14.22 12.06
N SER A 112 -12.41 -14.17 10.87
CA SER A 112 -11.81 -13.58 9.67
C SER A 112 -11.73 -12.05 9.69
N GLY A 113 -12.27 -11.40 10.73
CA GLY A 113 -12.23 -9.95 10.89
C GLY A 113 -13.41 -9.20 10.26
N LYS A 114 -14.54 -9.86 9.97
CA LYS A 114 -15.75 -9.24 9.39
C LYS A 114 -16.18 -7.95 10.07
N THR A 115 -16.57 -7.99 11.35
CA THR A 115 -17.04 -6.81 12.10
C THR A 115 -16.08 -5.63 12.05
N THR A 116 -14.77 -5.88 12.21
CA THR A 116 -13.75 -4.83 12.09
C THR A 116 -13.67 -4.29 10.67
N THR A 117 -13.72 -5.17 9.67
CA THR A 117 -13.66 -4.82 8.24
C THR A 117 -14.90 -4.04 7.82
N CYS A 118 -16.10 -4.36 8.31
CA CYS A 118 -17.33 -3.61 8.09
C CYS A 118 -17.15 -2.15 8.51
N THR A 119 -16.61 -1.90 9.71
CA THR A 119 -16.36 -0.52 10.16
C THR A 119 -15.25 0.18 9.36
N LYS A 120 -14.16 -0.51 9.03
CA LYS A 120 -13.07 0.05 8.19
C LYS A 120 -13.58 0.44 6.80
N TYR A 121 -14.37 -0.43 6.18
CA TYR A 121 -14.99 -0.19 4.88
C TYR A 121 -15.95 1.00 4.96
N ALA A 122 -16.82 1.05 5.96
CA ALA A 122 -17.71 2.18 6.21
C ALA A 122 -16.92 3.50 6.35
N TYR A 123 -15.88 3.49 7.19
CA TYR A 123 -15.04 4.66 7.47
C TYR A 123 -14.27 5.15 6.23
N HIS A 124 -13.76 4.24 5.40
CA HIS A 124 -13.12 4.57 4.12
C HIS A 124 -14.05 5.34 3.19
N TYR A 125 -15.30 4.89 3.05
CA TYR A 125 -16.29 5.58 2.23
C TYR A 125 -16.79 6.88 2.88
N GLN A 126 -16.88 6.94 4.21
CA GLN A 126 -17.19 8.17 4.94
C GLN A 126 -16.20 9.30 4.61
N LYS A 127 -14.89 8.99 4.58
CA LYS A 127 -13.84 9.96 4.18
C LYS A 127 -14.02 10.47 2.75
N LYS A 128 -14.61 9.65 1.87
CA LYS A 128 -14.96 10.02 0.48
C LYS A 128 -16.31 10.73 0.36
N GLY A 129 -16.90 11.14 1.49
CA GLY A 129 -18.15 11.89 1.56
C GLY A 129 -19.41 11.07 1.29
N TRP A 130 -19.38 9.76 1.55
CA TRP A 130 -20.57 8.90 1.59
C TRP A 130 -21.23 8.96 2.96
N LYS A 131 -22.48 8.50 3.04
CA LYS A 131 -23.28 8.32 4.26
C LYS A 131 -23.42 6.83 4.59
N PRO A 132 -22.37 6.21 5.15
CA PRO A 132 -22.41 4.81 5.51
C PRO A 132 -23.26 4.57 6.77
N ALA A 133 -23.83 3.38 6.86
CA ALA A 133 -24.49 2.85 8.05
C ALA A 133 -24.19 1.36 8.22
N LEU A 134 -24.15 0.90 9.47
CA LEU A 134 -23.80 -0.47 9.83
C LEU A 134 -25.00 -1.20 10.43
N VAL A 135 -25.29 -2.40 9.95
CA VAL A 135 -26.32 -3.29 10.51
C VAL A 135 -25.63 -4.52 11.08
N CYS A 136 -25.80 -4.78 12.38
CA CYS A 136 -25.26 -5.96 13.04
C CYS A 136 -26.29 -7.10 13.01
N ALA A 137 -26.13 -8.03 12.06
CA ALA A 137 -26.93 -9.25 11.95
C ALA A 137 -26.20 -10.49 12.51
N ASP A 138 -25.18 -10.29 13.35
CA ASP A 138 -24.51 -11.37 14.09
C ASP A 138 -25.20 -11.56 15.45
N THR A 139 -26.26 -12.37 15.46
CA THR A 139 -27.03 -12.71 16.68
C THR A 139 -26.42 -13.87 17.48
N PHE A 140 -25.42 -14.56 16.92
CA PHE A 140 -24.88 -15.78 17.50
C PHE A 140 -23.73 -15.51 18.48
N ARG A 141 -22.82 -14.60 18.12
CA ARG A 141 -21.65 -14.33 18.95
C ARG A 141 -22.00 -13.34 20.07
N ALA A 142 -21.78 -13.75 21.32
CA ALA A 142 -21.93 -12.88 22.47
C ALA A 142 -21.07 -11.60 22.33
N GLY A 143 -21.70 -10.44 22.53
CA GLY A 143 -21.04 -9.14 22.42
C GLY A 143 -20.69 -8.70 20.99
N ALA A 144 -21.17 -9.39 19.94
CA ALA A 144 -20.97 -8.95 18.55
C ALA A 144 -21.55 -7.56 18.31
N PHE A 145 -22.78 -7.31 18.78
CA PHE A 145 -23.41 -6.01 18.67
C PHE A 145 -22.64 -4.93 19.45
N ASP A 146 -22.16 -5.22 20.66
CA ASP A 146 -21.35 -4.28 21.43
C ASP A 146 -20.01 -3.97 20.76
N GLN A 147 -19.37 -4.97 20.14
CA GLN A 147 -18.14 -4.77 19.36
C GLN A 147 -18.40 -3.83 18.18
N LEU A 148 -19.45 -4.10 17.38
CA LEU A 148 -19.81 -3.25 16.25
C LEU A 148 -20.18 -1.84 16.71
N LYS A 149 -20.97 -1.71 17.77
CA LYS A 149 -21.37 -0.44 18.39
C LYS A 149 -20.19 0.40 18.84
N GLN A 150 -19.21 -0.20 19.52
CA GLN A 150 -18.00 0.50 19.96
C GLN A 150 -17.19 1.01 18.76
N ASN A 151 -17.02 0.17 17.74
CA ASN A 151 -16.30 0.52 16.52
C ASN A 151 -17.01 1.63 15.74
N ALA A 152 -18.32 1.51 15.55
CA ALA A 152 -19.17 2.48 14.87
C ALA A 152 -19.17 3.83 15.59
N THR A 153 -19.25 3.83 16.93
CA THR A 153 -19.19 5.05 17.74
C THR A 153 -17.86 5.77 17.59
N LYS A 154 -16.74 5.04 17.62
CA LYS A 154 -15.39 5.60 17.39
C LYS A 154 -15.27 6.25 16.00
N ALA A 155 -15.87 5.62 14.99
CA ALA A 155 -15.88 6.13 13.62
C ALA A 155 -16.98 7.17 13.34
N LYS A 156 -17.89 7.42 14.30
CA LYS A 156 -19.07 8.29 14.14
C LYS A 156 -19.97 7.84 12.97
N ILE A 157 -20.22 6.54 12.88
CA ILE A 157 -21.05 5.92 11.84
C ILE A 157 -22.35 5.42 12.48
N PRO A 158 -23.53 5.73 11.93
CA PRO A 158 -24.79 5.16 12.37
C PRO A 158 -24.77 3.64 12.38
N PHE A 159 -25.37 3.04 13.40
CA PHE A 159 -25.44 1.59 13.53
C PHE A 159 -26.82 1.13 14.00
N TYR A 160 -27.21 -0.07 13.56
CA TYR A 160 -28.45 -0.74 13.93
C TYR A 160 -28.13 -2.17 14.38
N GLY A 161 -28.88 -2.66 15.35
CA GLY A 161 -28.82 -4.02 15.86
C GLY A 161 -29.72 -4.15 17.08
N SER A 162 -29.88 -5.39 17.57
CA SER A 162 -30.78 -5.70 18.67
C SER A 162 -30.08 -6.52 19.74
N TYR A 163 -30.41 -6.25 21.00
CA TYR A 163 -30.00 -7.08 22.14
C TYR A 163 -31.00 -8.21 22.45
N THR A 164 -32.23 -8.10 21.93
CA THR A 164 -33.35 -8.98 22.29
C THR A 164 -33.84 -9.84 21.13
N GLU A 165 -33.74 -9.34 19.90
CA GLU A 165 -34.09 -10.11 18.71
C GLU A 165 -32.97 -11.10 18.40
N THR A 166 -33.35 -12.35 18.17
CA THR A 166 -32.43 -13.46 17.91
C THR A 166 -32.40 -13.84 16.44
N ASP A 167 -33.41 -13.43 15.68
CA ASP A 167 -33.53 -13.67 14.24
C ASP A 167 -32.70 -12.65 13.43
N PRO A 168 -31.59 -13.08 12.77
CA PRO A 168 -30.76 -12.18 11.98
C PRO A 168 -31.47 -11.66 10.73
N VAL A 169 -32.47 -12.38 10.20
CA VAL A 169 -33.22 -11.99 9.00
C VAL A 169 -34.04 -10.73 9.29
N LYS A 170 -34.72 -10.70 10.44
CA LYS A 170 -35.49 -9.52 10.89
C LYS A 170 -34.60 -8.33 11.15
N ILE A 171 -33.49 -8.52 11.89
CA ILE A 171 -32.56 -7.44 12.21
C ILE A 171 -31.95 -6.84 10.93
N ALA A 172 -31.59 -7.69 9.98
CA ALA A 172 -31.05 -7.25 8.71
C ALA A 172 -32.09 -6.46 7.90
N GLN A 173 -33.32 -6.96 7.81
CA GLN A 173 -34.41 -6.29 7.09
C GLN A 173 -34.75 -4.93 7.71
N GLU A 174 -35.01 -4.88 9.02
CA GLU A 174 -35.38 -3.65 9.71
C GLU A 174 -34.25 -2.60 9.69
N GLY A 175 -33.00 -3.05 9.85
CA GLY A 175 -31.84 -2.18 9.77
C GLY A 175 -31.65 -1.57 8.38
N VAL A 176 -31.77 -2.38 7.33
CA VAL A 176 -31.69 -1.92 5.94
C VAL A 176 -32.83 -0.93 5.63
N ASP A 177 -34.06 -1.24 6.03
CA ASP A 177 -35.21 -0.36 5.79
C ASP A 177 -35.11 0.96 6.55
N THR A 178 -34.59 0.94 7.78
CA THR A 178 -34.34 2.15 8.57
C THR A 178 -33.33 3.06 7.88
N PHE A 179 -32.19 2.52 7.46
CA PHE A 179 -31.16 3.34 6.80
C PHE A 179 -31.52 3.77 5.38
N LYS A 180 -32.37 3.01 4.68
CA LYS A 180 -32.99 3.47 3.42
C LYS A 180 -33.86 4.71 3.67
N LYS A 181 -34.65 4.75 4.76
CA LYS A 181 -35.47 5.92 5.13
C LYS A 181 -34.62 7.12 5.57
N GLU A 182 -33.49 6.88 6.21
CA GLU A 182 -32.53 7.92 6.62
C GLU A 182 -31.66 8.45 5.46
N ASN A 183 -31.88 7.97 4.23
CA ASN A 183 -31.12 8.35 3.03
C ASN A 183 -29.61 8.06 3.16
N CYS A 184 -29.24 6.96 3.81
CA CYS A 184 -27.89 6.41 3.74
C CYS A 184 -27.65 5.84 2.34
N ASP A 185 -26.51 6.20 1.74
CA ASP A 185 -26.12 5.73 0.40
C ASP A 185 -25.26 4.46 0.44
N LEU A 186 -24.79 4.05 1.62
CA LEU A 186 -24.03 2.81 1.80
C LEU A 186 -24.49 2.09 3.08
N ILE A 187 -25.13 0.94 2.94
CA ILE A 187 -25.67 0.15 4.06
C ILE A 187 -24.89 -1.16 4.11
N ILE A 188 -24.21 -1.40 5.22
CA ILE A 188 -23.31 -2.54 5.38
C ILE A 188 -23.90 -3.50 6.40
N VAL A 189 -24.15 -4.74 5.99
CA VAL A 189 -24.71 -5.80 6.84
C VAL A 189 -23.58 -6.72 7.29
N ASP A 190 -23.27 -6.72 8.59
CA ASP A 190 -22.31 -7.63 9.24
C ASP A 190 -23.03 -8.92 9.66
N THR A 191 -22.77 -10.03 8.98
CA THR A 191 -23.38 -11.32 9.30
C THR A 191 -22.55 -12.10 10.31
N SER A 192 -23.15 -13.11 10.93
CA SER A 192 -22.42 -14.07 11.77
C SER A 192 -21.31 -14.78 10.98
N GLY A 193 -20.25 -15.19 11.68
CA GLY A 193 -19.18 -16.02 11.11
C GLY A 193 -19.22 -17.41 11.66
N ARG A 194 -19.45 -18.43 10.82
CA ARG A 194 -19.32 -19.83 11.25
C ARG A 194 -18.58 -20.69 10.23
N HIS A 195 -18.28 -21.92 10.65
CA HIS A 195 -17.51 -22.89 9.89
C HIS A 195 -18.37 -23.52 8.78
N LYS A 196 -17.76 -23.95 7.66
CA LYS A 196 -18.47 -24.53 6.50
C LYS A 196 -19.31 -25.78 6.79
N GLN A 197 -19.14 -26.40 7.96
CA GLN A 197 -19.78 -27.67 8.29
C GLN A 197 -21.24 -27.49 8.74
N GLU A 198 -21.73 -26.25 8.89
CA GLU A 198 -23.11 -25.97 9.26
C GLU A 198 -23.95 -25.60 8.03
N ALA A 199 -24.67 -26.58 7.46
CA ALA A 199 -25.63 -26.34 6.37
C ALA A 199 -26.71 -25.30 6.78
N ALA A 200 -27.10 -25.29 8.06
CA ALA A 200 -28.05 -24.34 8.61
C ALA A 200 -27.58 -22.87 8.49
N LEU A 201 -26.27 -22.62 8.60
CA LEU A 201 -25.73 -21.26 8.45
C LEU A 201 -25.85 -20.76 7.02
N PHE A 202 -25.52 -21.62 6.04
CA PHE A 202 -25.61 -21.21 4.64
C PHE A 202 -27.05 -20.89 4.24
N GLU A 203 -28.01 -21.58 4.85
CA GLU A 203 -29.43 -21.28 4.68
C GLU A 203 -29.83 -19.96 5.34
N GLU A 204 -29.41 -19.70 6.58
CA GLU A 204 -29.60 -18.41 7.26
C GLU A 204 -29.02 -17.24 6.43
N MET A 205 -27.80 -17.41 5.91
CA MET A 205 -27.16 -16.41 5.05
C MET A 205 -27.93 -16.18 3.74
N ARG A 206 -28.51 -17.23 3.16
CA ARG A 206 -29.37 -17.12 1.97
C ARG A 206 -30.63 -16.34 2.28
N GLN A 207 -31.29 -16.65 3.40
CA GLN A 207 -32.49 -15.94 3.84
C GLN A 207 -32.20 -14.44 4.09
N VAL A 208 -31.08 -14.13 4.75
CA VAL A 208 -30.63 -12.73 4.93
C VAL A 208 -30.39 -12.05 3.58
N ALA A 209 -29.76 -12.75 2.62
CA ALA A 209 -29.52 -12.20 1.29
C ALA A 209 -30.82 -11.99 0.50
N GLU A 210 -31.80 -12.87 0.64
CA GLU A 210 -33.10 -12.77 -0.05
C GLU A 210 -33.91 -11.57 0.42
N VAL A 211 -33.94 -11.30 1.73
CA VAL A 211 -34.69 -10.17 2.29
C VAL A 211 -33.95 -8.84 2.07
N THR A 212 -32.63 -8.82 2.25
CA THR A 212 -31.85 -7.58 2.12
C THR A 212 -31.54 -7.18 0.68
N GLN A 213 -31.59 -8.14 -0.25
CA GLN A 213 -31.27 -7.97 -1.68
C GLN A 213 -29.95 -7.19 -1.89
N PRO A 214 -28.81 -7.72 -1.42
CA PRO A 214 -27.55 -6.98 -1.45
C PRO A 214 -27.05 -6.76 -2.88
N ASP A 215 -26.65 -5.53 -3.19
CA ASP A 215 -25.99 -5.18 -4.46
C ASP A 215 -24.62 -5.84 -4.60
N LEU A 216 -23.95 -6.06 -3.46
CA LEU A 216 -22.66 -6.72 -3.39
C LEU A 216 -22.56 -7.61 -2.14
N VAL A 217 -22.17 -8.86 -2.35
CA VAL A 217 -21.74 -9.75 -1.27
C VAL A 217 -20.21 -9.79 -1.24
N ILE A 218 -19.63 -9.40 -0.11
CA ILE A 218 -18.19 -9.38 0.13
C ILE A 218 -17.81 -10.58 1.01
N PHE A 219 -16.92 -11.42 0.50
CA PHE A 219 -16.31 -12.49 1.29
C PHE A 219 -15.04 -11.98 1.98
N VAL A 220 -15.06 -11.94 3.30
CA VAL A 220 -13.91 -11.56 4.13
C VAL A 220 -13.16 -12.80 4.57
N MET A 221 -11.88 -12.86 4.20
CA MET A 221 -10.99 -13.95 4.54
C MET A 221 -9.77 -13.49 5.32
N ASP A 222 -9.32 -14.34 6.23
CA ASP A 222 -8.04 -14.20 6.91
C ASP A 222 -6.91 -14.70 6.01
N SER A 223 -5.84 -13.93 5.90
CA SER A 223 -4.64 -14.31 5.13
C SER A 223 -3.90 -15.53 5.70
N SER A 224 -4.16 -15.94 6.94
CA SER A 224 -3.56 -17.10 7.61
C SER A 224 -4.25 -18.45 7.36
N ILE A 225 -5.42 -18.47 6.71
CA ILE A 225 -6.23 -19.69 6.48
C ILE A 225 -5.47 -20.79 5.71
N GLY A 226 -4.47 -20.45 4.89
CA GLY A 226 -3.67 -21.41 4.14
C GLY A 226 -4.47 -22.16 3.06
N GLN A 227 -4.20 -23.47 2.91
CA GLN A 227 -4.77 -24.29 1.83
C GLN A 227 -6.30 -24.42 1.89
N ALA A 228 -6.89 -24.33 3.08
CA ALA A 228 -8.35 -24.40 3.25
C ALA A 228 -9.09 -23.21 2.64
N ALA A 229 -8.37 -22.15 2.23
CA ALA A 229 -8.95 -20.93 1.65
C ALA A 229 -9.75 -21.22 0.39
N PHE A 230 -9.26 -22.10 -0.49
CA PHE A 230 -9.92 -22.43 -1.75
C PHE A 230 -11.29 -23.05 -1.50
N ASP A 231 -11.33 -24.12 -0.71
CA ASP A 231 -12.57 -24.82 -0.41
C ASP A 231 -13.54 -23.91 0.37
N GLN A 232 -13.03 -22.96 1.16
CA GLN A 232 -13.85 -22.01 1.93
C GLN A 232 -14.53 -21.03 0.99
N ALA A 233 -13.73 -20.35 0.18
CA ALA A 233 -14.21 -19.46 -0.86
C ALA A 233 -15.21 -20.15 -1.80
N GLN A 234 -14.95 -21.40 -2.18
CA GLN A 234 -15.84 -22.17 -3.06
C GLN A 234 -17.21 -22.44 -2.43
N ALA A 235 -17.26 -22.87 -1.16
CA ALA A 235 -18.54 -23.12 -0.49
C ALA A 235 -19.36 -21.83 -0.33
N PHE A 236 -18.74 -20.72 0.07
CA PHE A 236 -19.45 -19.43 0.15
C PHE A 236 -19.95 -18.97 -1.23
N LYS A 237 -19.18 -19.21 -2.29
CA LYS A 237 -19.59 -18.88 -3.66
C LYS A 237 -20.78 -19.70 -4.17
N GLN A 238 -20.90 -20.96 -3.73
CA GLN A 238 -22.03 -21.83 -4.06
C GLN A 238 -23.29 -21.46 -3.26
N SER A 239 -23.11 -20.92 -2.05
CA SER A 239 -24.22 -20.56 -1.17
C SER A 239 -24.74 -19.14 -1.42
N ALA A 240 -23.86 -18.17 -1.68
CA ALA A 240 -24.21 -16.79 -1.99
C ALA A 240 -23.45 -16.28 -3.21
N ALA A 241 -24.04 -15.30 -3.90
CA ALA A 241 -23.44 -14.63 -5.05
C ALA A 241 -22.30 -13.68 -4.63
N VAL A 242 -21.20 -14.23 -4.11
CA VAL A 242 -20.00 -13.47 -3.71
C VAL A 242 -19.48 -12.68 -4.91
N GLY A 243 -19.50 -11.35 -4.82
CA GLY A 243 -19.09 -10.43 -5.88
C GLY A 243 -17.71 -9.81 -5.67
N ALA A 244 -17.19 -9.81 -4.44
CA ALA A 244 -15.85 -9.32 -4.13
C ALA A 244 -15.23 -10.02 -2.92
N VAL A 245 -13.91 -9.90 -2.77
CA VAL A 245 -13.15 -10.47 -1.66
C VAL A 245 -12.37 -9.38 -0.93
N ILE A 246 -12.29 -9.48 0.40
CA ILE A 246 -11.39 -8.67 1.23
C ILE A 246 -10.49 -9.60 2.02
N ILE A 247 -9.20 -9.29 2.04
CA ILE A 247 -8.20 -10.08 2.77
C ILE A 247 -7.75 -9.30 4.00
N THR A 248 -7.84 -9.91 5.17
CA THR A 248 -7.49 -9.28 6.45
C THR A 248 -6.19 -9.85 7.03
N LYS A 249 -5.70 -9.20 8.09
CA LYS A 249 -4.52 -9.61 8.87
C LYS A 249 -3.22 -9.71 8.05
N MET A 250 -3.10 -8.88 7.00
CA MET A 250 -1.93 -8.87 6.12
C MET A 250 -0.66 -8.34 6.80
N ASP A 251 -0.80 -7.72 7.98
CA ASP A 251 0.26 -7.32 8.90
C ASP A 251 0.93 -8.47 9.64
N GLY A 252 0.24 -9.62 9.75
CA GLY A 252 0.72 -10.78 10.49
C GLY A 252 1.77 -11.62 9.77
N HIS A 253 2.05 -12.80 10.34
CA HIS A 253 2.90 -13.85 9.73
C HIS A 253 2.15 -14.67 8.66
N ALA A 254 1.22 -14.04 7.94
CA ALA A 254 0.35 -14.73 7.01
C ALA A 254 1.00 -14.91 5.64
N LYS A 255 0.94 -16.13 5.12
CA LYS A 255 1.65 -16.58 3.92
C LYS A 255 1.20 -15.95 2.60
N GLY A 256 0.12 -15.18 2.59
CA GLY A 256 -0.34 -14.42 1.42
C GLY A 256 -0.95 -15.24 0.28
N GLY A 257 -0.69 -16.55 0.19
CA GLY A 257 -1.24 -17.41 -0.87
C GLY A 257 -2.75 -17.70 -0.74
N GLY A 258 -3.35 -17.44 0.43
CA GLY A 258 -4.81 -17.49 0.60
C GLY A 258 -5.55 -16.55 -0.36
N ALA A 259 -4.97 -15.38 -0.64
CA ALA A 259 -5.51 -14.40 -1.59
C ALA A 259 -5.72 -14.99 -2.99
N LEU A 260 -4.67 -15.63 -3.52
CA LEU A 260 -4.64 -16.29 -4.82
C LEU A 260 -5.70 -17.40 -4.88
N SER A 261 -5.75 -18.21 -3.82
CA SER A 261 -6.69 -19.33 -3.71
C SER A 261 -8.15 -18.86 -3.66
N ALA A 262 -8.45 -17.74 -2.98
CA ALA A 262 -9.80 -17.21 -2.90
C ALA A 262 -10.28 -16.55 -4.19
N VAL A 263 -9.42 -15.81 -4.89
CA VAL A 263 -9.73 -15.29 -6.24
C VAL A 263 -10.03 -16.43 -7.19
N ALA A 264 -9.19 -17.47 -7.17
CA ALA A 264 -9.35 -18.62 -8.05
C ALA A 264 -10.67 -19.38 -7.81
N ALA A 265 -11.07 -19.52 -6.54
CA ALA A 265 -12.30 -20.21 -6.15
C ALA A 265 -13.56 -19.36 -6.39
N THR A 266 -13.57 -18.08 -6.01
CA THR A 266 -14.74 -17.21 -6.10
C THR A 266 -14.96 -16.62 -7.50
N LYS A 267 -13.89 -16.51 -8.30
CA LYS A 267 -13.85 -15.72 -9.55
C LYS A 267 -14.33 -14.28 -9.33
N SER A 268 -14.00 -13.73 -8.17
CA SER A 268 -14.40 -12.39 -7.74
C SER A 268 -13.15 -11.57 -7.40
N PRO A 269 -13.13 -10.26 -7.70
CA PRO A 269 -11.96 -9.43 -7.48
C PRO A 269 -11.72 -9.20 -5.99
N VAL A 270 -10.44 -9.15 -5.61
CA VAL A 270 -10.05 -8.58 -4.31
C VAL A 270 -10.15 -7.06 -4.44
N ILE A 271 -10.87 -6.43 -3.51
CA ILE A 271 -11.12 -4.98 -3.55
C ILE A 271 -10.36 -4.21 -2.46
N PHE A 272 -10.06 -4.86 -1.33
CA PHE A 272 -9.34 -4.25 -0.21
C PHE A 272 -8.46 -5.26 0.52
N ILE A 273 -7.44 -4.72 1.20
CA ILE A 273 -6.59 -5.44 2.15
C ILE A 273 -6.58 -4.74 3.51
N GLY A 274 -6.76 -5.50 4.58
CA GLY A 274 -6.60 -5.04 5.95
C GLY A 274 -5.17 -5.29 6.42
N THR A 275 -4.45 -4.22 6.73
CA THR A 275 -3.02 -4.23 7.10
C THR A 275 -2.79 -3.93 8.59
N GLY A 276 -3.78 -4.21 9.44
CA GLY A 276 -3.69 -4.01 10.88
C GLY A 276 -5.05 -3.91 11.55
N GLU A 277 -5.09 -3.45 12.79
CA GLU A 277 -6.30 -3.36 13.63
C GLU A 277 -6.94 -1.97 13.63
N HIS A 278 -6.16 -0.90 13.38
CA HIS A 278 -6.64 0.48 13.41
C HIS A 278 -7.55 0.80 12.22
N MET A 279 -8.44 1.78 12.37
CA MET A 279 -9.43 2.14 11.33
C MET A 279 -8.80 2.60 10.01
N ASP A 280 -7.62 3.22 10.09
CA ASP A 280 -6.86 3.72 8.93
C ASP A 280 -6.03 2.63 8.22
N GLU A 281 -5.88 1.45 8.83
CA GLU A 281 -5.11 0.33 8.27
C GLU A 281 -5.98 -0.52 7.34
N PHE A 282 -6.45 0.12 6.27
CA PHE A 282 -7.32 -0.46 5.25
C PHE A 282 -6.99 0.15 3.89
N GLU A 283 -6.44 -0.66 2.98
CA GLU A 283 -5.93 -0.19 1.70
C GLU A 283 -6.71 -0.79 0.54
N VAL A 284 -6.90 0.00 -0.53
CA VAL A 284 -7.47 -0.50 -1.79
C VAL A 284 -6.52 -1.53 -2.38
N PHE A 285 -7.07 -2.66 -2.83
CA PHE A 285 -6.27 -3.68 -3.48
C PHE A 285 -6.17 -3.40 -4.98
N GLU A 286 -4.94 -3.34 -5.46
CA GLU A 286 -4.65 -3.34 -6.89
C GLU A 286 -3.66 -4.46 -7.22
N THR A 287 -4.00 -5.27 -8.21
CA THR A 287 -3.24 -6.47 -8.59
C THR A 287 -1.80 -6.15 -8.98
N LYS A 288 -1.58 -5.16 -9.86
CA LYS A 288 -0.23 -4.84 -10.36
C LYS A 288 0.68 -4.30 -9.24
N PRO A 289 0.27 -3.29 -8.45
CA PRO A 289 1.03 -2.85 -7.28
C PRO A 289 1.33 -3.99 -6.30
N PHE A 290 0.33 -4.84 -6.01
CA PHE A 290 0.52 -5.95 -5.09
C PHE A 290 1.58 -6.94 -5.58
N VAL A 291 1.51 -7.36 -6.85
CA VAL A 291 2.51 -8.28 -7.45
C VAL A 291 3.88 -7.60 -7.58
N SER A 292 3.92 -6.29 -7.86
CA SER A 292 5.17 -5.53 -7.90
C SER A 292 5.86 -5.52 -6.54
N ARG A 293 5.13 -5.20 -5.47
CA ARG A 293 5.62 -5.26 -4.08
C ARG A 293 6.07 -6.67 -3.71
N LEU A 294 5.29 -7.69 -4.10
CA LEU A 294 5.66 -9.08 -3.89
C LEU A 294 7.00 -9.40 -4.56
N LEU A 295 7.24 -8.96 -5.78
CA LEU A 295 8.49 -9.24 -6.51
C LEU A 295 9.67 -8.33 -6.11
N GLY A 296 9.50 -7.46 -5.10
CA GLY A 296 10.51 -6.49 -4.68
C GLY A 296 10.76 -5.40 -5.71
N ARG A 297 9.86 -5.25 -6.69
CA ARG A 297 9.83 -4.13 -7.63
C ARG A 297 9.05 -3.01 -6.93
N GLY A 298 9.77 -2.09 -6.29
CA GLY A 298 9.17 -0.99 -5.53
C GLY A 298 8.02 -0.31 -6.29
N ASP A 299 6.98 0.04 -5.55
CA ASP A 299 5.72 0.57 -6.07
C ASP A 299 5.69 2.10 -5.90
N TRP A 300 5.74 2.82 -7.02
CA TRP A 300 5.67 4.28 -7.02
C TRP A 300 4.23 4.82 -6.97
N SER A 301 3.20 4.05 -7.34
CA SER A 301 1.83 4.58 -7.44
C SER A 301 1.17 4.73 -6.06
N GLY A 302 1.26 3.70 -5.21
CA GLY A 302 0.70 3.78 -3.85
C GLY A 302 1.38 4.82 -2.95
N PHE A 303 2.66 5.14 -3.23
CA PHE A 303 3.39 6.21 -2.54
C PHE A 303 2.85 7.59 -2.94
N VAL A 304 2.58 7.80 -4.23
CA VAL A 304 2.00 9.05 -4.75
C VAL A 304 0.59 9.26 -4.20
N ASP A 305 -0.23 8.22 -4.13
CA ASP A 305 -1.59 8.32 -3.59
C ASP A 305 -1.62 8.63 -2.09
N LYS A 306 -0.76 7.98 -1.26
CA LYS A 306 -0.62 8.34 0.17
C LYS A 306 -0.10 9.76 0.37
N ILE A 307 0.80 10.24 -0.50
CA ILE A 307 1.22 11.65 -0.46
C ILE A 307 0.04 12.57 -0.78
N HIS A 308 -0.79 12.24 -1.76
CA HIS A 308 -1.97 13.04 -2.10
C HIS A 308 -3.05 13.03 -1.02
N GLU A 309 -3.20 11.93 -0.27
CA GLU A 309 -4.16 11.86 0.84
C GLU A 309 -3.69 12.61 2.09
N VAL A 310 -2.38 12.62 2.37
CA VAL A 310 -1.82 13.21 3.61
C VAL A 310 -1.36 14.65 3.41
N VAL A 311 -1.07 15.08 2.17
CA VAL A 311 -0.67 16.45 1.84
C VAL A 311 -1.81 17.14 1.09
N PRO A 312 -2.63 17.97 1.76
CA PRO A 312 -3.57 18.85 1.08
C PRO A 312 -2.83 19.69 0.03
N MET A 313 -3.34 19.72 -1.21
CA MET A 313 -2.72 20.48 -2.31
C MET A 313 -2.54 21.98 -1.99
N ASP A 314 -3.22 22.48 -0.96
CA ASP A 314 -3.22 23.89 -0.56
C ASP A 314 -1.97 24.32 0.23
N GLN A 315 -1.18 23.40 0.80
CA GLN A 315 0.01 23.74 1.64
C GLN A 315 1.35 23.60 0.92
N GLN A 316 1.39 23.09 -0.31
CA GLN A 316 2.63 22.92 -1.08
C GLN A 316 3.37 24.23 -1.41
N PRO A 317 2.71 25.35 -1.77
CA PRO A 317 3.44 26.57 -2.15
C PRO A 317 4.16 27.24 -0.96
N GLU A 318 3.58 27.21 0.25
CA GLU A 318 4.21 27.81 1.43
C GLU A 318 5.40 26.99 1.95
N LEU A 319 5.30 25.65 1.97
CA LEU A 319 6.41 24.79 2.34
C LEU A 319 7.56 24.92 1.33
N LEU A 320 7.26 24.96 0.03
CA LEU A 320 8.28 25.19 -1.01
C LEU A 320 8.89 26.59 -0.92
N GLN A 321 8.10 27.63 -0.60
CA GLN A 321 8.61 28.99 -0.36
C GLN A 321 9.52 29.06 0.86
N LYS A 322 9.09 28.54 2.01
CA LYS A 322 9.88 28.47 3.25
C LYS A 322 11.17 27.65 3.08
N LEU A 323 11.13 26.60 2.25
CA LEU A 323 12.31 25.81 1.86
C LEU A 323 13.30 26.61 0.98
N THR A 324 12.81 27.47 0.08
CA THR A 324 13.67 28.40 -0.68
C THR A 324 14.18 29.58 0.14
N GLU A 325 13.45 29.99 1.18
CA GLU A 325 13.81 31.07 2.11
C GLU A 325 14.78 30.62 3.21
N GLY A 326 15.55 29.55 2.98
CA GLY A 326 16.94 29.47 3.39
C GLY A 326 17.29 29.40 4.89
N ASN A 327 16.32 29.34 5.80
CA ASN A 327 16.52 29.26 7.25
C ASN A 327 15.77 28.06 7.83
N PHE A 328 16.49 27.00 8.22
CA PHE A 328 15.90 25.89 8.97
C PHE A 328 15.68 26.31 10.43
N THR A 329 14.43 26.36 10.86
CA THR A 329 14.04 26.68 12.24
C THR A 329 13.49 25.44 12.95
N LEU A 330 13.41 25.49 14.29
CA LEU A 330 12.81 24.41 15.08
C LEU A 330 11.33 24.24 14.76
N ARG A 331 10.62 25.32 14.40
CA ARG A 331 9.23 25.24 13.92
C ARG A 331 9.12 24.39 12.66
N ILE A 332 10.03 24.56 11.70
CA ILE A 332 10.00 23.74 10.49
C ILE A 332 10.27 22.27 10.85
N MET A 333 11.21 21.99 11.76
CA MET A 333 11.44 20.64 12.26
C MET A 333 10.19 20.04 12.93
N TYR A 334 9.45 20.84 13.70
CA TYR A 334 8.18 20.45 14.31
C TYR A 334 7.12 20.09 13.27
N GLU A 335 6.91 20.95 12.27
CA GLU A 335 5.98 20.71 11.16
C GLU A 335 6.35 19.42 10.40
N GLN A 336 7.64 19.17 10.15
CA GLN A 336 8.08 17.93 9.51
C GLN A 336 7.82 16.69 10.38
N PHE A 337 8.05 16.77 11.70
CA PHE A 337 7.75 15.68 12.62
C PHE A 337 6.24 15.41 12.73
N GLN A 338 5.42 16.45 12.68
CA GLN A 338 3.97 16.33 12.64
C GLN A 338 3.50 15.66 11.35
N ASN A 339 4.06 16.04 10.21
CA ASN A 339 3.79 15.40 8.92
C ASN A 339 4.20 13.93 8.92
N ILE A 340 5.37 13.61 9.49
CA ILE A 340 5.84 12.22 9.63
C ILE A 340 4.92 11.40 10.56
N GLN A 341 4.42 11.98 11.66
CA GLN A 341 3.45 11.31 12.53
C GLN A 341 2.12 11.06 11.81
N ASN A 342 1.68 12.01 10.99
CA ASN A 342 0.46 11.87 10.19
C ASN A 342 0.62 10.86 9.03
N MET A 343 1.85 10.60 8.59
CA MET A 343 2.18 9.68 7.48
C MET A 343 2.26 8.19 7.88
N GLY A 344 1.90 7.82 9.12
CA GLY A 344 1.94 6.42 9.56
C GLY A 344 3.37 5.88 9.76
N PRO A 345 3.57 4.56 9.85
CA PRO A 345 4.89 3.97 10.07
C PRO A 345 5.86 4.26 8.91
N LEU A 346 6.96 4.96 9.22
CA LEU A 346 8.00 5.36 8.26
C LEU A 346 8.58 4.16 7.47
N SER A 347 8.55 2.97 8.07
CA SER A 347 8.95 1.70 7.46
C SER A 347 8.06 1.29 6.30
N GLN A 348 6.75 1.54 6.40
CA GLN A 348 5.80 1.23 5.34
C GLN A 348 6.01 2.16 4.14
N VAL A 349 6.36 3.43 4.38
CA VAL A 349 6.67 4.40 3.32
C VAL A 349 8.05 4.14 2.70
N MET A 350 9.07 3.84 3.51
CA MET A 350 10.43 3.57 3.01
C MET A 350 10.54 2.21 2.30
N SER A 351 9.79 1.19 2.71
CA SER A 351 9.72 -0.10 2.00
C SER A 351 9.10 0.00 0.61
N MET A 352 8.47 1.13 0.28
CA MET A 352 7.94 1.41 -1.05
C MET A 352 8.99 2.04 -1.99
N ILE A 353 10.15 2.49 -1.47
CA ILE A 353 11.20 3.17 -2.26
C ILE A 353 12.26 2.15 -2.73
N PRO A 354 12.39 1.87 -4.04
CA PRO A 354 13.39 0.94 -4.55
C PRO A 354 14.82 1.51 -4.43
N GLY A 355 15.79 0.66 -4.07
CA GLY A 355 17.21 1.01 -3.94
C GLY A 355 17.67 1.38 -2.53
N PHE A 356 16.75 1.56 -1.59
CA PHE A 356 17.06 1.68 -0.17
C PHE A 356 16.97 0.29 0.47
N SER A 357 18.11 -0.40 0.57
CA SER A 357 18.17 -1.74 1.16
C SER A 357 17.75 -1.72 2.63
N SER A 358 16.93 -2.71 3.02
CA SER A 358 16.58 -3.07 4.40
C SER A 358 17.77 -3.40 5.32
N GLU A 359 18.99 -3.33 4.77
CA GLU A 359 20.27 -3.67 5.40
C GLU A 359 20.94 -2.45 6.06
N LEU A 360 20.54 -1.22 5.70
CA LEU A 360 21.08 0.02 6.27
C LEU A 360 20.36 0.50 7.53
N MET A 361 19.28 -0.18 7.93
CA MET A 361 18.49 0.15 9.12
C MET A 361 18.27 -1.10 9.98
N PRO A 362 18.63 -1.11 11.27
CA PRO A 362 18.29 -2.21 12.15
C PRO A 362 16.76 -2.32 12.26
N GLN A 363 16.20 -3.40 11.71
CA GLN A 363 14.77 -3.71 11.74
C GLN A 363 14.28 -3.76 13.20
N GLY A 364 13.07 -3.23 13.46
CA GLY A 364 12.41 -3.33 14.78
C GLY A 364 12.47 -2.10 15.70
N ARG A 365 13.16 -1.01 15.31
CA ARG A 365 13.20 0.25 16.10
C ARG A 365 12.11 1.27 15.76
N GLU A 366 11.08 0.89 15.02
CA GLU A 366 10.06 1.82 14.49
C GLU A 366 9.23 2.49 15.58
N LYS A 367 8.78 1.69 16.57
CA LYS A 367 8.08 2.22 17.75
C LYS A 367 8.99 3.13 18.58
N GLU A 368 10.28 2.82 18.66
CA GLU A 368 11.27 3.66 19.37
C GLU A 368 11.50 4.98 18.63
N SER A 369 11.60 4.95 17.30
CA SER A 369 11.74 6.15 16.46
C SER A 369 10.51 7.05 16.55
N GLN A 370 9.30 6.50 16.47
CA GLN A 370 8.07 7.27 16.66
C GLN A 370 7.96 7.85 18.09
N ALA A 371 8.28 7.05 19.11
CA ALA A 371 8.31 7.52 20.48
C ALA A 371 9.34 8.64 20.67
N LYS A 372 10.51 8.56 20.01
CA LYS A 372 11.54 9.61 20.05
C LYS A 372 11.06 10.90 19.37
N ILE A 373 10.40 10.80 18.22
CA ILE A 373 9.77 11.96 17.55
C ILE A 373 8.74 12.61 18.47
N LYS A 374 7.86 11.82 19.09
CA LYS A 374 6.85 12.34 20.03
C LYS A 374 7.49 13.01 21.24
N LYS A 375 8.57 12.45 21.79
CA LYS A 375 9.35 13.08 22.86
C LYS A 375 9.90 14.44 22.44
N PHE A 376 10.48 14.55 21.25
CA PHE A 376 10.99 15.83 20.74
C PHE A 376 9.89 16.85 20.51
N MET A 377 8.72 16.43 20.01
CA MET A 377 7.55 17.31 19.90
C MET A 377 7.12 17.86 21.26
N THR A 378 7.01 17.02 22.30
CA THR A 378 6.66 17.50 23.65
C THR A 378 7.68 18.48 24.25
N MET A 379 8.97 18.37 23.87
CA MET A 379 10.00 19.35 24.26
C MET A 379 9.82 20.67 23.50
N MET A 380 9.50 20.61 22.20
CA MET A 380 9.23 21.79 21.38
C MET A 380 7.92 22.50 21.79
N ASP A 381 6.91 21.77 22.25
CA ASP A 381 5.67 22.34 22.82
C ASP A 381 5.94 23.15 24.09
N SER A 382 7.05 22.88 24.78
CA SER A 382 7.50 23.63 25.98
C SER A 382 8.38 24.86 25.64
N MET A 383 8.57 25.15 24.35
CA MET A 383 9.30 26.30 23.84
C MET A 383 8.35 27.45 23.50
N THR A 384 8.90 28.65 23.46
CA THR A 384 8.20 29.87 23.02
C THR A 384 8.36 30.06 21.52
N ASP A 385 7.46 30.81 20.87
CA ASP A 385 7.57 31.12 19.44
C ASP A 385 8.92 31.75 19.08
N LYS A 386 9.45 32.60 19.96
CA LYS A 386 10.78 33.20 19.80
C LYS A 386 11.91 32.17 19.77
N GLU A 387 11.77 31.04 20.44
CA GLU A 387 12.76 29.96 20.43
C GLU A 387 12.55 29.03 19.21
N LEU A 388 11.29 28.80 18.81
CA LEU A 388 10.96 27.96 17.67
C LEU A 388 11.32 28.61 16.32
N ASP A 389 11.17 29.93 16.20
CA ASP A 389 11.40 30.70 14.97
C ASP A 389 12.77 31.38 14.90
N SER A 390 13.56 31.30 15.97
CA SER A 390 14.88 31.92 16.01
C SER A 390 15.89 31.15 15.14
N THR A 391 16.62 31.90 14.32
CA THR A 391 17.81 31.43 13.59
C THR A 391 19.09 31.56 14.40
N ASN A 392 19.03 32.22 15.57
CA ASN A 392 20.18 32.43 16.43
C ASN A 392 20.39 31.23 17.37
N PRO A 393 21.50 30.48 17.24
CA PRO A 393 21.76 29.32 18.09
C PRO A 393 21.91 29.67 19.57
N LYS A 394 22.35 30.91 19.89
CA LYS A 394 22.62 31.34 21.27
C LYS A 394 21.35 31.43 22.12
N LEU A 395 20.21 31.76 21.51
CA LEU A 395 18.92 31.84 22.21
C LEU A 395 18.37 30.46 22.58
N ILE A 396 18.73 29.43 21.83
CA ILE A 396 18.21 28.08 22.02
C ILE A 396 19.13 27.26 22.93
N THR A 397 20.44 27.57 22.95
CA THR A 397 21.44 26.88 23.77
C THR A 397 21.61 27.45 25.19
N GLU A 398 20.82 28.46 25.57
CA GLU A 398 20.92 29.08 26.89
C GLU A 398 20.51 28.10 28.00
N THR A 399 21.39 27.89 28.99
CA THR A 399 21.19 26.89 30.06
C THR A 399 19.88 27.11 30.84
N SER A 400 19.48 28.37 31.06
CA SER A 400 18.23 28.71 31.74
C SER A 400 16.99 28.21 30.98
N ARG A 401 17.00 28.33 29.64
CA ARG A 401 15.90 27.90 28.76
C ARG A 401 15.85 26.39 28.62
N ILE A 402 17.00 25.74 28.50
CA ILE A 402 17.10 24.28 28.50
C ILE A 402 16.50 23.71 29.79
N ASN A 403 16.81 24.30 30.94
CA ASN A 403 16.24 23.87 32.22
C ASN A 403 14.72 24.08 32.28
N ARG A 404 14.21 25.20 31.72
CA ARG A 404 12.77 25.46 31.63
C ARG A 404 12.06 24.43 30.74
N VAL A 405 12.60 24.14 29.56
CA VAL A 405 12.04 23.16 28.61
C VAL A 405 12.07 21.75 29.21
N ALA A 406 13.17 21.37 29.86
CA ALA A 406 13.29 20.08 30.56
C ALA A 406 12.19 19.92 31.63
N ARG A 407 11.96 20.95 32.45
CA ARG A 407 10.90 20.96 33.49
C ARG A 407 9.50 20.94 32.88
N GLY A 408 9.25 21.73 31.84
CA GLY A 408 7.94 21.82 31.18
C GLY A 408 7.54 20.54 30.44
N SER A 409 8.52 19.84 29.86
CA SER A 409 8.29 18.59 29.14
C SER A 409 8.42 17.33 30.00
N GLY A 410 8.82 17.46 31.27
CA GLY A 410 9.08 16.34 32.18
C GLY A 410 10.27 15.47 31.73
N ARG A 411 11.25 16.06 31.05
CA ARG A 411 12.41 15.38 30.46
C ARG A 411 13.72 15.81 31.11
N SER A 412 14.75 15.01 30.93
CA SER A 412 16.08 15.34 31.44
C SER A 412 16.75 16.44 30.60
N ILE A 413 17.64 17.21 31.22
CA ILE A 413 18.46 18.22 30.54
C ILE A 413 19.31 17.58 29.43
N MET A 414 19.73 16.32 29.61
CA MET A 414 20.50 15.57 28.63
C MET A 414 19.68 15.26 27.37
N GLU A 415 18.43 14.85 27.51
CA GLU A 415 17.53 14.60 26.38
C GLU A 415 17.24 15.88 25.57
N VAL A 416 17.09 17.03 26.25
CA VAL A 416 16.90 18.32 25.56
C VAL A 416 18.16 18.71 24.77
N LYS A 417 19.35 18.48 25.32
CA LYS A 417 20.62 18.71 24.60
C LYS A 417 20.76 17.78 23.40
N GLU A 418 20.37 16.51 23.53
CA GLU A 418 20.38 15.54 22.43
C GLU A 418 19.48 15.99 21.28
N MET A 419 18.27 16.48 21.58
CA MET A 419 17.35 17.03 20.58
C MET A 419 17.98 18.23 19.84
N LEU A 420 18.64 19.14 20.55
CA LEU A 420 19.31 20.29 19.94
C LEU A 420 20.51 19.90 19.07
N GLU A 421 21.26 18.85 19.44
CA GLU A 421 22.32 18.32 18.59
C GLU A 421 21.77 17.66 17.32
N GLU A 422 20.66 16.93 17.42
CA GLU A 422 20.00 16.36 16.24
C GLU A 422 19.42 17.45 15.33
N PHE A 423 18.86 18.53 15.90
CA PHE A 423 18.48 19.72 15.14
C PHE A 423 19.67 20.34 14.39
N LYS A 424 20.82 20.53 15.05
CA LYS A 424 22.04 21.04 14.37
C LYS A 424 22.49 20.12 13.24
N ARG A 425 22.39 18.81 13.43
CA ARG A 425 22.74 17.82 12.40
C ARG A 425 21.82 17.94 11.19
N LEU A 426 20.51 18.01 11.41
CA LEU A 426 19.51 18.20 10.35
C LEU A 426 19.67 19.56 9.66
N ALA A 427 19.91 20.63 10.42
CA ALA A 427 20.21 21.97 9.90
C ALA A 427 21.43 21.97 8.97
N LYS A 428 22.48 21.20 9.31
CA LYS A 428 23.70 21.05 8.51
C LYS A 428 23.47 20.26 7.23
N ILE A 429 22.56 19.28 7.25
CA ILE A 429 22.17 18.53 6.04
C ILE A 429 21.36 19.44 5.11
N TRP A 430 20.39 20.20 5.65
CA TRP A 430 19.57 21.12 4.87
C TRP A 430 20.36 22.30 4.31
N SER A 431 21.31 22.85 5.06
CA SER A 431 22.18 23.91 4.54
C SER A 431 23.06 23.44 3.38
N LYS A 432 23.45 22.16 3.35
CA LYS A 432 24.12 21.53 2.21
C LYS A 432 23.17 21.28 1.03
N MET A 433 21.89 21.00 1.30
CA MET A 433 20.86 20.82 0.29
C MET A 433 20.48 22.14 -0.41
N LYS A 434 20.68 23.29 0.24
CA LYS A 434 20.51 24.65 -0.30
C LYS A 434 21.34 24.92 -1.58
N GLY A 435 22.41 24.14 -1.82
CA GLY A 435 23.22 24.21 -3.06
C GLY A 435 22.64 23.44 -4.25
N LEU A 436 21.66 22.56 -4.04
CA LEU A 436 20.94 21.84 -5.09
C LEU A 436 19.62 22.56 -5.35
N LYS A 437 19.60 23.45 -6.36
CA LYS A 437 18.35 23.97 -6.90
C LYS A 437 17.52 22.78 -7.38
N ILE A 438 16.43 22.47 -6.68
CA ILE A 438 15.40 21.58 -7.18
C ILE A 438 14.81 22.27 -8.43
N PRO A 439 14.87 21.67 -9.63
CA PRO A 439 14.32 22.30 -10.81
C PRO A 439 12.82 22.49 -10.63
N LYS A 440 12.34 23.74 -10.71
CA LYS A 440 10.90 23.99 -10.82
C LYS A 440 10.39 23.29 -12.08
N LYS A 441 9.18 22.73 -12.01
CA LYS A 441 8.52 21.93 -13.07
C LYS A 441 8.36 22.68 -14.42
N GLY A 442 8.68 23.97 -14.49
CA GLY A 442 8.75 24.76 -15.73
C GLY A 442 10.14 24.88 -16.39
N ASP A 443 11.24 24.68 -15.65
CA ASP A 443 12.60 24.86 -16.18
C ASP A 443 13.20 23.59 -16.82
N MET A 444 12.54 22.44 -16.69
CA MET A 444 12.91 21.24 -17.45
C MET A 444 12.71 21.40 -18.97
N SER A 445 11.82 22.31 -19.39
CA SER A 445 11.61 22.65 -20.81
C SER A 445 12.74 23.54 -21.37
N ALA A 446 13.34 24.39 -20.53
CA ALA A 446 14.42 25.28 -20.93
C ALA A 446 15.80 24.58 -20.89
N MET A 447 15.99 23.60 -20.00
CA MET A 447 17.24 22.83 -19.90
C MET A 447 17.44 21.83 -21.04
N SER A 448 16.37 21.46 -21.76
CA SER A 448 16.44 20.56 -22.93
C SER A 448 16.91 21.27 -24.21
N ARG A 449 16.94 22.61 -24.26
CA ARG A 449 17.19 23.35 -25.50
C ARG A 449 18.58 23.95 -25.65
N ASN A 450 19.45 23.89 -24.64
CA ASN A 450 20.83 24.44 -24.75
C ASN A 450 21.85 23.74 -23.82
N MET A 451 21.86 22.41 -23.78
CA MET A 451 22.98 21.68 -23.14
C MET A 451 24.14 21.48 -24.13
N ASN A 452 25.19 22.30 -23.98
CA ASN A 452 26.45 22.12 -24.70
C ASN A 452 27.22 20.88 -24.20
N ALA A 453 27.77 20.10 -25.13
CA ALA A 453 28.49 18.83 -24.90
C ALA A 453 29.62 18.90 -23.85
N GLN A 454 30.18 20.09 -23.60
CA GLN A 454 31.23 20.33 -22.60
C GLN A 454 30.74 20.24 -21.14
N HIS A 455 29.45 20.48 -20.86
CA HIS A 455 28.92 20.36 -19.50
C HIS A 455 28.57 18.90 -19.17
N MET A 456 28.14 18.12 -20.16
CA MET A 456 27.75 16.73 -19.95
C MET A 456 28.97 15.80 -19.75
N SER A 457 30.14 16.16 -20.32
CA SER A 457 31.39 15.42 -20.10
C SER A 457 31.94 15.51 -18.67
N LYS A 458 31.50 16.49 -17.88
CA LYS A 458 31.91 16.67 -16.47
C LYS A 458 31.04 15.91 -15.47
N VAL A 459 29.88 15.43 -15.91
CA VAL A 459 28.89 14.74 -15.04
C VAL A 459 28.92 13.23 -15.27
N LEU A 460 29.48 12.76 -16.38
CA LEU A 460 29.57 11.35 -16.71
C LEU A 460 30.82 10.68 -16.10
N PRO A 461 30.69 9.46 -15.52
CA PRO A 461 31.83 8.72 -14.99
C PRO A 461 32.92 8.49 -16.04
N PRO A 462 34.23 8.56 -15.69
CA PRO A 462 35.33 8.47 -16.64
C PRO A 462 35.35 7.18 -17.49
N GLN A 463 34.83 6.09 -16.93
CA GLN A 463 34.73 4.78 -17.60
C GLN A 463 33.67 4.79 -18.72
N MET A 464 32.52 5.43 -18.49
CA MET A 464 31.49 5.60 -19.53
C MET A 464 31.95 6.52 -20.64
N LEU A 465 32.71 7.58 -20.32
CA LEU A 465 33.27 8.48 -21.33
C LEU A 465 34.23 7.75 -22.29
N LYS A 466 35.05 6.83 -21.77
CA LYS A 466 35.93 5.99 -22.61
C LYS A 466 35.14 5.02 -23.49
N GLN A 467 34.06 4.46 -22.96
CA GLN A 467 33.23 3.48 -23.67
C GLN A 467 32.43 4.11 -24.83
N ILE A 468 32.15 5.41 -24.75
CA ILE A 468 31.43 6.18 -25.77
C ILE A 468 32.41 6.88 -26.75
N GLY A 469 33.72 6.65 -26.65
CA GLY A 469 34.71 7.24 -27.56
C GLY A 469 35.12 8.69 -27.21
N GLY A 470 35.01 9.07 -25.94
CA GLY A 470 35.40 10.38 -25.43
C GLY A 470 34.41 11.50 -25.80
N VAL A 471 34.88 12.75 -25.67
CA VAL A 471 34.07 13.95 -25.94
C VAL A 471 33.59 13.99 -27.40
N GLY A 472 34.40 13.46 -28.33
CA GLY A 472 34.04 13.37 -29.75
C GLY A 472 32.90 12.39 -30.03
N GLY A 473 32.88 11.23 -29.36
CA GLY A 473 31.80 10.26 -29.52
C GLY A 473 30.49 10.70 -28.86
N LEU A 474 30.55 11.44 -27.74
CA LEU A 474 29.37 12.10 -27.15
C LEU A 474 28.76 13.15 -28.11
N GLN A 475 29.60 13.84 -28.87
CA GLN A 475 29.20 14.85 -29.84
C GLN A 475 28.58 14.23 -31.11
N ALA A 476 29.07 13.06 -31.53
CA ALA A 476 28.47 12.27 -32.59
C ALA A 476 27.09 11.73 -32.18
N LEU A 477 26.97 11.24 -30.94
CA LEU A 477 25.71 10.72 -30.37
C LEU A 477 24.65 11.83 -30.25
N MET A 478 25.05 13.04 -29.87
CA MET A 478 24.15 14.21 -29.87
C MET A 478 23.74 14.66 -31.29
N LYS A 479 24.64 14.57 -32.27
CA LYS A 479 24.30 14.85 -33.67
C LYS A 479 23.30 13.83 -34.23
N GLN A 480 23.43 12.57 -33.82
CA GLN A 480 22.53 11.47 -34.22
C GLN A 480 21.15 11.58 -33.55
N MET A 481 21.08 12.09 -32.32
CA MET A 481 19.80 12.41 -31.66
C MET A 481 19.10 13.64 -32.25
N ASN A 482 19.85 14.58 -32.86
CA ASN A 482 19.31 15.78 -33.51
C ASN A 482 18.96 15.59 -34.99
N SER A 483 19.38 14.50 -35.64
CA SER A 483 18.91 14.17 -36.99
C SER A 483 17.45 13.68 -36.94
N LYS A 484 16.64 14.17 -37.89
CA LYS A 484 15.17 14.08 -38.00
C LYS A 484 14.52 12.68 -37.88
N GLU A 485 15.27 11.61 -37.68
CA GLU A 485 14.72 10.25 -37.54
C GLU A 485 14.14 9.94 -36.16
N PHE A 486 14.53 10.67 -35.10
CA PHE A 486 13.95 10.46 -33.76
C PHE A 486 12.65 11.24 -33.50
N ALA A 487 12.35 12.25 -34.33
CA ALA A 487 11.13 13.04 -34.23
C ALA A 487 9.87 12.27 -34.70
N GLY A 488 10.04 11.16 -35.42
CA GLY A 488 8.94 10.29 -35.85
C GLY A 488 8.52 9.23 -34.84
N MET A 489 9.29 8.98 -33.77
CA MET A 489 9.01 7.88 -32.81
C MET A 489 8.22 8.30 -31.56
N PHE A 490 7.91 9.60 -31.38
CA PHE A 490 7.07 10.08 -30.28
C PHE A 490 5.92 11.00 -30.74
N GLY A 491 5.67 11.07 -32.05
CA GLY A 491 4.49 11.72 -32.62
C GLY A 491 3.37 10.70 -32.85
N GLY A 492 2.58 10.43 -31.82
CA GLY A 492 1.20 10.01 -32.05
C GLY A 492 0.38 11.26 -32.37
N ASP A 493 0.21 11.57 -33.66
CA ASP A 493 -1.14 11.97 -34.06
C ASP A 493 -2.01 10.76 -33.79
N LYS A 494 -3.29 10.93 -33.41
CA LYS A 494 -4.24 9.80 -33.53
C LYS A 494 -3.90 9.02 -34.81
N PRO A 495 -3.55 7.73 -34.73
CA PRO A 495 -3.69 6.79 -33.61
C PRO A 495 -2.73 6.97 -32.43
#